data_AF-A0A1G4P2J9-F1
#
_entry.id   AF-A0A1G4P2J9-F1
#
_cell.length_a   1.000
_cell.length_b   1.000
_cell.length_c   1.000
_cell.angle_alpha   90.00
_cell.angle_beta   90.00
_cell.angle_gamma   90.00
#
_symmetry.space_group_name_H-M   'P 1'
#
loop_
_entity.id
_entity.type
_entity.pdbx_description
1 polymer ?
#
loop_
_entity_poly.entity_id
_entity_poly.type
_entity_poly.pdbx_seq_one_letter_code
_entity_poly.pdbx_strand_id
1 'polypeptide(L)' 'MTLLMRDREKFNEGRAEGLAEGKLMTILTFVNDGIIDMQEAVKRSGLSESELRKMMEHNGKKEQDISG' A
#
# COMPACT_ATOMS: atom_id res chain seq x y z
N MET A 1 -31.78 1.51 -7.78
CA MET A 1 -30.60 1.02 -7.03
C MET A 1 -31.03 0.80 -5.59
N THR A 2 -31.10 -0.46 -5.14
CA THR A 2 -31.57 -0.81 -3.78
C THR A 2 -30.46 -0.60 -2.75
N LEU A 3 -30.82 -0.45 -1.47
CA LEU A 3 -29.85 -0.26 -0.38
C LEU A 3 -28.77 -1.35 -0.36
N LEU A 4 -29.16 -2.62 -0.62
CA LEU A 4 -28.24 -3.76 -0.75
C LEU A 4 -27.21 -3.63 -1.89
N MET A 5 -27.58 -2.99 -3.02
CA MET A 5 -26.63 -2.81 -4.13
C MET A 5 -25.55 -1.79 -3.75
N ARG A 6 -25.93 -0.69 -3.10
CA ARG A 6 -24.98 0.32 -2.60
C ARG A 6 -23.99 -0.26 -1.58
N ASP A 7 -24.46 -1.10 -0.66
CA ASP A 7 -23.58 -1.71 0.34
C ASP A 7 -22.60 -2.71 -0.29
N ARG A 8 -23.03 -3.41 -1.34
CA ARG A 8 -22.17 -4.34 -2.09
C ARG A 8 -21.10 -3.60 -2.90
N GLU A 9 -21.46 -2.47 -3.50
CA GLU A 9 -20.51 -1.60 -4.21
C GLU A 9 -19.45 -1.07 -3.23
N LYS A 10 -19.85 -0.50 -2.10
CA LYS A 10 -18.92 -0.03 -1.06
C LYS A 10 -18.03 -1.14 -0.50
N PHE A 11 -18.57 -2.33 -0.29
CA PHE A 11 -17.78 -3.48 0.16
C PHE A 11 -16.72 -3.88 -0.88
N ASN A 12 -17.09 -3.89 -2.16
CA ASN A 12 -16.16 -4.22 -3.24
C ASN A 12 -15.08 -3.13 -3.42
N GLU A 13 -15.45 -1.86 -3.30
CA GLU A 13 -14.53 -0.72 -3.30
C GLU A 13 -13.52 -0.86 -2.16
N GLY A 14 -13.98 -1.01 -0.92
CA GLY A 14 -13.08 -1.17 0.23
C GLY A 14 -12.18 -2.41 0.15
N ARG A 15 -12.67 -3.52 -0.43
CA ARG A 15 -11.85 -4.71 -0.69
C ARG A 15 -10.77 -4.42 -1.76
N ALA A 16 -11.11 -3.70 -2.82
CA ALA A 16 -10.16 -3.35 -3.87
C ALA A 16 -9.07 -2.39 -3.36
N GLU A 17 -9.47 -1.39 -2.57
CA GLU A 17 -8.57 -0.45 -1.89
C GLU A 17 -7.62 -1.19 -0.94
N GLY A 18 -8.14 -2.03 -0.05
CA GLY A 18 -7.31 -2.81 0.89
C GLY A 18 -6.32 -3.76 0.19
N LEU A 19 -6.71 -4.34 -0.95
CA LEU A 19 -5.80 -5.18 -1.75
C LEU A 19 -4.69 -4.35 -2.39
N ALA A 20 -5.01 -3.16 -2.90
CA ALA A 20 -4.04 -2.25 -3.49
C ALA A 20 -3.03 -1.76 -2.43
N GLU A 21 -3.51 -1.37 -1.25
CA GLU A 21 -2.67 -0.96 -0.12
C GLU A 21 -1.76 -2.10 0.35
N GLY A 22 -2.30 -3.32 0.51
CA GLY A 22 -1.51 -4.49 0.94
C GLY A 22 -0.41 -4.87 -0.06
N LYS A 23 -0.70 -4.77 -1.36
CA LYS A 23 0.30 -5.00 -2.42
C LYS A 23 1.40 -3.94 -2.37
N LEU A 24 1.06 -2.67 -2.16
CA LEU A 24 2.02 -1.59 -2.03
C LEU A 24 2.91 -1.76 -0.79
N MET A 25 2.32 -2.06 0.37
CA MET A 25 3.05 -2.39 1.60
C MET A 25 4.08 -3.50 1.36
N THR A 26 3.68 -4.59 0.72
CA THR A 26 4.57 -5.72 0.42
C THR A 26 5.76 -5.32 -0.44
N ILE A 27 5.52 -4.50 -1.49
CA ILE A 27 6.58 -3.99 -2.36
C ILE A 27 7.55 -3.10 -1.57
N LEU A 28 7.04 -2.23 -0.70
CA LEU A 28 7.87 -1.36 0.14
C LEU A 28 8.74 -2.17 1.11
N THR A 29 8.18 -3.20 1.75
CA THR A 29 8.94 -4.13 2.62
C THR A 29 10.05 -4.81 1.84
N PHE A 30 9.79 -5.30 0.62
CA PHE A 30 10.83 -5.94 -0.21
C PHE A 30 11.97 -4.99 -0.60
N VAL A 31 11.69 -3.70 -0.79
CA VAL A 31 12.76 -2.71 -1.02
C VAL A 31 13.55 -2.48 0.27
N ASN A 32 12.88 -2.35 1.41
CA ASN A 32 13.52 -2.15 2.71
C ASN A 32 14.41 -3.34 3.11
N ASP A 33 13.96 -4.57 2.81
CA ASP A 33 14.70 -5.80 3.04
C ASP A 33 15.84 -6.01 2.02
N GLY A 34 15.98 -5.14 1.02
CA GLY A 34 16.98 -5.24 -0.04
C GLY A 34 16.75 -6.40 -1.01
N ILE A 35 15.55 -6.98 -1.04
CA ILE A 35 15.17 -8.10 -1.91
C ILE A 35 14.96 -7.62 -3.35
N ILE A 36 14.36 -6.43 -3.52
CA ILE A 36 14.17 -5.79 -4.82
C ILE A 36 14.76 -4.37 -4.81
N ASP A 37 15.19 -3.90 -5.97
CA ASP A 37 15.65 -2.52 -6.11
C ASP A 37 14.48 -1.53 -6.23
N MET A 38 14.80 -0.25 -6.06
CA MET A 38 13.81 0.84 -6.12
C MET A 38 13.16 0.99 -7.51
N GLN A 39 13.87 0.67 -8.59
CA GLN A 39 13.37 0.76 -9.96
C GLN A 39 12.36 -0.36 -10.26
N GLU A 40 12.60 -1.55 -9.73
CA GLU A 40 11.71 -2.70 -9.80
C GLU A 40 10.45 -2.46 -8.96
N ALA A 41 10.58 -1.82 -7.81
CA ALA A 41 9.44 -1.38 -7.02
C ALA A 41 8.57 -0.32 -7.73
N VAL A 42 9.18 0.65 -8.41
CA VAL A 42 8.48 1.63 -9.28
C VAL A 42 7.68 0.91 -10.36
N LYS A 43 8.28 -0.05 -11.08
CA LYS A 43 7.60 -0.84 -12.11
C LYS A 43 6.44 -1.67 -11.56
N ARG A 44 6.61 -2.28 -10.39
CA ARG A 44 5.62 -3.18 -9.78
C ARG A 44 4.47 -2.45 -9.09
N SER A 45 4.74 -1.27 -8.54
CA SER A 45 3.75 -0.42 -7.89
C SER A 45 2.98 0.44 -8.89
N GLY A 46 3.61 0.79 -10.03
CA GLY A 46 3.08 1.79 -10.95
C GLY A 46 3.17 3.22 -10.43
N LEU A 47 3.82 3.44 -9.28
CA LEU A 47 4.02 4.74 -8.65
C LEU A 47 5.42 5.27 -8.94
N SER A 48 5.59 6.59 -8.86
CA SER A 48 6.90 7.22 -8.98
C SER A 48 7.79 6.92 -7.77
N GLU A 49 9.11 6.98 -7.97
CA GLU A 49 10.08 6.77 -6.90
C GLU A 49 9.86 7.73 -5.72
N SER A 50 9.53 8.99 -6.02
CA SER A 50 9.23 10.02 -5.02
C SER A 50 8.03 9.67 -4.15
N GLU A 51 6.99 9.05 -4.72
CA GLU A 51 5.81 8.60 -3.98
C GLU A 51 6.16 7.41 -3.07
N LEU A 52 6.89 6.44 -3.61
CA LEU A 52 7.33 5.29 -2.82
C LEU A 52 8.23 5.71 -1.65
N ARG A 53 9.16 6.64 -1.87
CA ARG A 53 10.01 7.18 -0.79
C ARG A 53 9.20 7.87 0.30
N LYS A 54 8.22 8.71 -0.07
CA LYS A 54 7.30 9.31 0.91
C LYS A 54 6.51 8.26 1.69
N MET A 55 6.08 7.18 1.03
CA MET A 55 5.37 6.09 1.70
C MET A 55 6.28 5.30 2.65
N MET A 56 7.55 5.06 2.29
CA MET A 56 8.54 4.45 3.20
C MET A 56 8.78 5.32 4.42
N GLU A 57 8.98 6.63 4.24
CA GLU A 57 9.17 7.58 5.34
C GLU A 57 7.94 7.67 6.27
N HIS A 58 6.74 7.52 5.71
CA HIS A 58 5.50 7.52 6.48
C HIS A 58 5.28 6.19 7.24
N ASN A 59 5.69 5.06 6.66
CA ASN A 59 5.57 3.75 7.30
C ASN A 59 6.62 3.52 8.41
N GLY A 60 7.84 4.04 8.25
CA GLY A 60 8.88 3.96 9.30
C GLY A 60 8.53 4.71 10.60
N LYS A 61 7.50 5.57 10.59
CA LYS A 61 6.98 6.24 11.79
C LYS A 61 5.93 5.42 12.54
N LYS A 62 5.16 4.55 11.87
CA LYS A 62 4.10 3.76 12.52
C LYS A 62 4.62 2.62 13.39
N GLU A 63 5.83 2.12 13.12
CA GLU A 63 6.46 1.08 13.96
C GLU A 63 6.98 1.61 15.31
N GLN A 64 7.11 2.93 15.48
CA GLN A 64 7.58 3.53 16.73
C GLN A 64 6.46 3.75 17.76
N ASP A 65 5.19 3.78 17.35
CA ASP A 65 4.04 4.03 18.24
C ASP A 65 3.42 2.75 18.85
N ILE A 66 3.82 1.56 18.40
CA ILE A 66 3.32 0.27 18.93
C ILE A 66 4.19 -0.32 20.05
N SER A 67 5.22 0.42 20.50
CA SER A 67 6.07 0.03 21.64
C SER A 67 5.86 0.88 22.90
N GLY A 68 4.69 1.53 23.03
CA GLY A 68 4.26 2.27 24.22
C GLY A 68 3.30 1.49 25.10
#